data_AF-A0AA43P5T9-F1
#
_entry.id   AF-A0AA43P5T9-F1
#
_cell.length_a   1.000
_cell.length_b   1.000
_cell.length_c   1.000
_cell.angle_alpha   90.00
_cell.angle_beta   90.00
_cell.angle_gamma   90.00
#
_symmetry.space_group_name_H-M   'P 1'
#
loop_
_entity.id
_entity.type
_entity.pdbx_description
1 polymer ?
#
loop_
_entity_poly.entity_id
_entity_poly.type
_entity_poly.pdbx_seq_one_letter_code
_entity_poly.pdbx_strand_id
1 'polypeptide(L)'
;MDTIIFVKDRNWPGTNSHIYEIPSADLGVKAMTSWSRIEDMQAAGYSLPGEALQNRYFALSNRDDATQAEWNEFIDALWDVVHSMPPESLADWFTEMNDPVTVKAHYWVHDGVEYLDAAHTMPRSEQPQPSPMKKE
;
A
#
# COMPACT_ATOMS: atom_id res chain seq x y z
N MET A 1 -2.34 -11.43 16.47
CA MET A 1 -1.97 -11.39 15.04
C MET A 1 -1.75 -9.94 14.72
N ASP A 2 -0.62 -9.63 14.10
CA ASP A 2 -0.30 -8.25 13.79
C ASP A 2 -1.13 -7.79 12.60
N THR A 3 -1.65 -6.57 12.70
CA THR A 3 -2.57 -6.00 11.73
C THR A 3 -2.09 -4.60 11.37
N ILE A 4 -2.20 -4.21 10.12
CA ILE A 4 -2.13 -2.82 9.72
C ILE A 4 -3.55 -2.29 9.49
N ILE A 5 -3.83 -1.11 10.01
CA ILE A 5 -5.10 -0.42 9.87
C ILE A 5 -4.87 0.80 8.99
N PHE A 6 -5.65 0.93 7.91
CA PHE A 6 -5.68 2.14 7.09
C PHE A 6 -6.97 2.92 7.34
N VAL A 7 -6.85 4.24 7.48
CA VAL A 7 -7.98 5.14 7.74
C VAL A 7 -8.16 6.11 6.58
N LYS A 8 -9.38 6.19 6.06
CA LYS A 8 -9.79 7.15 5.04
C LYS A 8 -10.74 8.22 5.56
N ASP A 9 -10.76 9.38 4.92
CA ASP A 9 -11.80 10.40 5.16
C ASP A 9 -13.17 10.04 4.56
N ARG A 10 -13.23 8.97 3.77
CA ARG A 10 -14.44 8.37 3.18
C ARG A 10 -14.44 6.85 3.30
N ASN A 11 -15.58 6.21 3.00
CA ASN A 11 -15.67 4.75 3.02
C ASN A 11 -14.71 4.08 2.02
N TRP A 12 -14.11 2.97 2.43
CA TRP A 12 -13.37 2.10 1.53
C TRP A 12 -14.30 1.48 0.48
N PRO A 13 -13.89 1.37 -0.79
CA PRO A 13 -14.71 0.78 -1.84
C PRO A 13 -15.23 -0.61 -1.44
N GLY A 14 -16.54 -0.83 -1.63
CA GLY A 14 -17.20 -2.09 -1.28
C GLY A 14 -17.43 -2.30 0.22
N THR A 15 -17.21 -1.28 1.06
CA THR A 15 -17.45 -1.32 2.51
C THR A 15 -18.28 -0.12 2.96
N ASN A 16 -18.86 -0.21 4.17
CA ASN A 16 -19.46 0.92 4.87
C ASN A 16 -18.55 1.45 5.99
N SER A 17 -17.23 1.30 5.83
CA SER A 17 -16.24 1.65 6.85
C SER A 17 -15.18 2.59 6.30
N HIS A 18 -14.75 3.53 7.12
CA HIS A 18 -13.56 4.37 6.88
C HIS A 18 -12.25 3.66 7.27
N ILE A 19 -12.37 2.54 7.98
CA ILE A 19 -11.29 1.73 8.51
C ILE A 19 -11.17 0.47 7.66
N TYR A 20 -9.95 0.17 7.24
CA TYR A 20 -9.62 -1.08 6.55
C TYR A 20 -8.48 -1.78 7.26
N GLU A 21 -8.79 -2.95 7.81
CA GLU A 21 -7.83 -3.77 8.56
C GLU A 21 -7.30 -4.86 7.65
N ILE A 22 -5.98 -4.99 7.60
CA ILE A 22 -5.28 -6.02 6.83
C ILE A 22 -4.32 -6.72 7.79
N PRO A 23 -4.36 -8.04 7.92
CA PRO A 23 -3.31 -8.73 8.64
C PRO A 23 -1.94 -8.39 8.03
N SER A 24 -0.95 -8.04 8.84
CA SER A 24 0.33 -7.51 8.35
C SER A 24 1.02 -8.47 7.37
N ALA A 25 0.87 -9.77 7.57
CA ALA A 25 1.37 -10.82 6.68
C ALA A 25 0.72 -10.83 5.28
N ASP A 26 -0.51 -10.31 5.16
CA ASP A 26 -1.28 -10.28 3.92
C ASP A 26 -1.10 -8.96 3.14
N LEU A 27 -0.40 -7.96 3.72
CA LEU A 27 -0.27 -6.63 3.13
C LEU A 27 0.32 -6.66 1.72
N GLY A 28 1.38 -7.45 1.49
CA GLY A 28 1.99 -7.60 0.16
C GLY A 28 1.00 -8.14 -0.87
N VAL A 29 0.18 -9.14 -0.48
CA VAL A 29 -0.87 -9.70 -1.36
C VAL A 29 -1.95 -8.68 -1.67
N LYS A 30 -2.36 -7.88 -0.68
CA LYS A 30 -3.34 -6.81 -0.88
C LYS A 30 -2.80 -5.71 -1.79
N ALA A 31 -1.54 -5.31 -1.61
CA ALA A 31 -0.87 -4.34 -2.47
C ALA A 31 -0.80 -4.82 -3.93
N MET A 32 -0.34 -6.06 -4.16
CA MET A 32 -0.34 -6.68 -5.49
C MET A 32 -1.75 -6.76 -6.12
N THR A 33 -2.77 -7.06 -5.31
CA THR A 33 -4.16 -7.10 -5.77
C THR A 33 -4.66 -5.70 -6.16
N SER A 34 -4.32 -4.67 -5.38
CA SER A 34 -4.66 -3.28 -5.72
C SER A 34 -3.97 -2.86 -7.01
N TRP A 35 -2.68 -3.14 -7.17
CA TRP A 35 -1.91 -2.84 -8.37
C TRP A 35 -2.52 -3.45 -9.64
N SER A 36 -2.80 -4.75 -9.60
CA SER A 36 -3.34 -5.50 -10.75
C SER A 36 -4.76 -5.08 -11.17
N ARG A 37 -5.46 -4.31 -10.34
CA ARG A 37 -6.79 -3.75 -10.64
C ARG A 37 -6.75 -2.35 -11.22
N ILE A 38 -5.57 -1.73 -11.35
CA ILE A 38 -5.45 -0.42 -11.97
C ILE A 38 -5.69 -0.58 -13.48
N GLU A 39 -6.80 -0.03 -13.96
CA GLU A 39 -7.19 -0.12 -15.39
C GLU A 39 -6.37 0.82 -16.27
N ASP A 40 -5.97 1.97 -15.74
CA ASP A 40 -5.12 2.91 -16.46
C ASP A 40 -3.67 2.40 -16.48
N MET A 41 -3.20 2.00 -17.66
CA MET A 41 -1.88 1.44 -17.85
C MET A 41 -0.74 2.40 -17.44
N GLN A 42 -0.91 3.71 -17.62
CA GLN A 42 0.12 4.66 -17.16
C GLN A 42 0.15 4.72 -15.65
N ALA A 43 -1.01 4.80 -14.98
CA ALA A 43 -1.09 4.76 -13.53
C ALA A 43 -0.54 3.44 -12.96
N ALA A 44 -0.85 2.30 -13.60
CA ALA A 44 -0.32 0.99 -13.21
C ALA A 44 1.20 0.95 -13.36
N GLY A 45 1.73 1.47 -14.46
CA GLY A 45 3.18 1.53 -14.69
C GLY A 45 3.90 2.44 -13.70
N TYR A 46 3.44 3.67 -13.50
CA TYR A 46 4.12 4.63 -12.61
C TYR A 46 3.97 4.30 -11.12
N SER A 47 2.94 3.56 -10.73
CA SER A 47 2.81 3.10 -9.34
C SER A 47 3.77 1.96 -9.00
N LEU A 48 4.49 1.35 -9.94
CA LEU A 48 5.42 0.26 -9.62
C LEU A 48 6.59 0.73 -8.73
N PRO A 49 7.02 -0.11 -7.77
CA PRO A 49 8.09 0.24 -6.85
C PRO A 49 9.46 0.24 -7.55
N GLY A 50 9.88 1.43 -7.99
CA GLY A 50 11.22 1.69 -8.53
C GLY A 50 11.29 1.68 -10.06
N GLU A 51 12.17 2.52 -10.61
CA GLU A 51 12.28 2.79 -12.05
C GLU A 51 12.56 1.55 -12.90
N ALA A 52 13.30 0.56 -12.38
CA ALA A 52 13.62 -0.65 -13.12
C ALA A 52 12.36 -1.46 -13.48
N LEU A 53 11.43 -1.60 -12.53
CA LEU A 53 10.14 -2.27 -12.76
C LEU A 53 9.25 -1.43 -13.67
N GLN A 54 9.21 -0.11 -13.47
CA GLN A 54 8.46 0.81 -14.33
C GLN A 54 8.91 0.70 -15.80
N ASN A 55 10.22 0.78 -16.05
CA ASN A 55 10.80 0.67 -17.37
C ASN A 55 10.50 -0.69 -18.02
N ARG A 56 10.62 -1.78 -17.25
CA ARG A 56 10.31 -3.13 -17.75
C ARG A 56 8.83 -3.28 -18.09
N TYR A 57 7.94 -2.77 -17.24
CA TYR A 57 6.51 -2.77 -17.49
C TYR A 57 6.17 -2.00 -18.77
N PHE A 58 6.62 -0.75 -18.91
CA PHE A 58 6.33 0.02 -20.11
C PHE A 58 6.96 -0.58 -21.38
N ALA A 59 8.14 -1.20 -21.29
CA ALA A 59 8.75 -1.90 -22.41
C ALA A 59 7.90 -3.11 -22.86
N LEU A 60 7.29 -3.84 -21.93
CA LEU A 60 6.38 -4.95 -22.24
C LEU A 60 5.04 -4.45 -22.77
N SER A 61 4.44 -3.46 -22.11
CA SER A 61 3.12 -2.96 -22.50
C SER A 61 3.09 -2.25 -23.86
N ASN A 62 4.21 -1.67 -24.30
CA ASN A 62 4.32 -1.00 -25.60
C ASN A 62 4.57 -1.97 -26.77
N ARG A 63 4.68 -3.28 -26.50
CA ARG A 63 4.92 -4.32 -27.51
C ARG A 63 3.64 -5.10 -27.78
N ASP A 64 3.19 -5.07 -29.03
CA ASP A 64 2.04 -5.87 -29.49
C ASP A 64 2.33 -7.38 -29.52
N ASP A 65 3.60 -7.77 -29.45
CA ASP A 65 4.07 -9.17 -29.50
C ASP A 65 4.53 -9.72 -28.14
N ALA A 66 4.30 -8.99 -27.05
CA ALA A 66 4.67 -9.44 -25.70
C ALA A 66 3.92 -10.72 -25.33
N THR A 67 4.67 -11.75 -24.94
CA THR A 67 4.13 -13.07 -24.63
C THR A 67 3.66 -13.18 -23.19
N GLN A 68 2.75 -14.12 -22.91
CA GLN A 68 2.35 -14.43 -21.53
C GLN A 68 3.53 -14.86 -20.64
N ALA A 69 4.55 -15.50 -21.22
CA ALA A 69 5.74 -15.90 -20.48
C ALA A 69 6.56 -14.69 -20.02
N GLU A 70 6.74 -13.68 -20.87
CA GLU A 70 7.41 -12.42 -20.50
C GLU A 70 6.62 -11.66 -19.43
N TRP A 71 5.29 -11.65 -19.53
CA TRP A 71 4.43 -11.08 -18.49
C TRP A 71 4.54 -11.82 -17.17
N ASN A 72 4.54 -13.16 -17.18
CA ASN A 72 4.72 -13.94 -15.96
C ASN A 72 6.08 -13.66 -15.31
N GLU A 73 7.15 -13.60 -16.09
CA GLU A 73 8.49 -13.28 -15.58
C GLU A 73 8.56 -11.87 -14.97
N PHE A 74 7.84 -10.91 -15.55
CA PHE A 74 7.69 -9.59 -14.94
C PHE A 74 6.93 -9.65 -13.61
N ILE A 75 5.83 -10.39 -13.54
CA ILE A 75 5.03 -10.55 -12.32
C ILE A 75 5.84 -11.26 -11.22
N ASP A 76 6.65 -12.27 -11.56
CA ASP A 76 7.55 -12.94 -10.63
C ASP A 76 8.58 -11.95 -10.07
N ALA A 77 9.20 -11.13 -10.93
CA ALA A 77 10.14 -10.10 -10.51
C ALA A 77 9.49 -9.01 -9.63
N LEU A 78 8.25 -8.64 -9.91
CA LEU A 78 7.49 -7.72 -9.06
C LEU A 78 7.22 -8.34 -7.68
N TRP A 79 6.82 -9.62 -7.63
CA TRP A 79 6.66 -10.34 -6.37
C TRP A 79 7.94 -10.41 -5.55
N ASP A 80 9.09 -10.66 -6.18
CA ASP A 80 10.38 -10.66 -5.50
C ASP A 80 10.66 -9.31 -4.82
N VAL A 81 10.37 -8.21 -5.52
CA VAL A 81 10.50 -6.86 -4.95
C VAL A 81 9.54 -6.70 -3.76
N VAL A 82 8.25 -7.02 -3.94
CA VAL A 82 7.23 -6.91 -2.87
C VAL A 82 7.59 -7.72 -1.64
N HIS A 83 8.10 -8.95 -1.79
CA HIS A 83 8.54 -9.77 -0.66
C HIS A 83 9.77 -9.21 0.06
N SER A 84 10.60 -8.43 -0.63
CA SER A 84 11.80 -7.82 -0.07
C SER A 84 11.55 -6.43 0.55
N MET A 85 10.40 -5.81 0.25
CA MET A 85 10.10 -4.46 0.73
C MET A 85 9.90 -4.44 2.25
N PRO A 86 10.45 -3.42 2.94
CA PRO A 86 10.11 -3.17 4.33
C PRO A 86 8.59 -2.97 4.51
N PRO A 87 8.02 -3.35 5.67
CA PRO A 87 6.59 -3.20 5.91
C PRO A 87 6.06 -1.77 5.68
N GLU A 88 6.84 -0.75 6.04
CA GLU A 88 6.46 0.65 5.80
C GLU A 88 6.39 0.98 4.32
N SER A 89 7.38 0.54 3.53
CA SER A 89 7.37 0.76 2.09
C SER A 89 6.20 0.03 1.42
N LEU A 90 5.77 -1.12 1.94
CA LEU A 90 4.55 -1.80 1.50
C LEU A 90 3.28 -1.01 1.88
N ALA A 91 3.24 -0.41 3.06
CA ALA A 91 2.11 0.41 3.50
C ALA A 91 1.97 1.70 2.68
N ASP A 92 3.09 2.34 2.37
CA ASP A 92 3.17 3.51 1.50
C ASP A 92 2.71 3.17 0.09
N TRP A 93 3.22 2.07 -0.48
CA TRP A 93 2.83 1.62 -1.81
C TRP A 93 1.34 1.26 -1.87
N PHE A 94 0.82 0.54 -0.87
CA PHE A 94 -0.62 0.26 -0.76
C PHE A 94 -1.44 1.56 -0.71
N THR A 95 -0.97 2.57 0.02
CA THR A 95 -1.62 3.88 0.13
C THR A 95 -1.68 4.60 -1.22
N GLU A 96 -0.56 4.61 -1.95
CA GLU A 96 -0.47 5.23 -3.28
C GLU A 96 -1.47 4.65 -4.28
N MET A 97 -1.64 3.32 -4.26
CA MET A 97 -2.59 2.65 -5.17
C MET A 97 -4.05 2.79 -4.74
N ASN A 98 -4.30 3.01 -3.44
CA ASN A 98 -5.64 3.06 -2.88
C ASN A 98 -6.09 4.49 -2.56
N ASP A 99 -5.70 5.45 -3.40
CA ASP A 99 -6.02 6.87 -3.29
C ASP A 99 -5.36 7.55 -2.08
N PRO A 100 -4.13 8.06 -2.25
CA PRO A 100 -3.36 8.69 -1.17
C PRO A 100 -3.96 10.01 -0.73
N VAL A 101 -4.87 10.61 -1.52
CA VAL A 101 -5.53 11.86 -1.13
C VAL A 101 -6.53 11.60 -0.01
N THR A 102 -7.20 10.44 -0.01
CA THR A 102 -8.22 10.14 1.01
C THR A 102 -7.73 9.27 2.15
N VAL A 103 -6.66 8.49 1.98
CA VAL A 103 -5.98 7.80 3.08
C VAL A 103 -5.27 8.85 3.95
N LYS A 104 -5.65 8.94 5.23
CA LYS A 104 -5.13 9.97 6.16
C LYS A 104 -4.09 9.43 7.14
N ALA A 105 -4.13 8.13 7.40
CA ALA A 105 -3.21 7.48 8.32
C ALA A 105 -3.21 5.97 8.09
N HIS A 106 -2.11 5.34 8.51
CA HIS A 106 -2.08 3.92 8.81
C HIS A 106 -1.44 3.69 10.19
N TYR A 107 -1.78 2.58 10.84
CA TYR A 107 -1.27 2.20 12.15
C TYR A 107 -1.00 0.70 12.19
N TRP A 108 0.04 0.30 12.92
CA TRP A 108 0.38 -1.10 13.16
C TRP A 108 -0.18 -1.53 14.51
N VAL A 109 -0.88 -2.66 14.56
CA VAL A 109 -1.46 -3.21 15.79
C VAL A 109 -0.72 -4.45 16.19
N HIS A 110 -0.13 -4.43 17.38
CA HIS A 110 0.57 -5.56 17.98
C HIS A 110 0.12 -5.71 19.44
N ASP A 111 -0.32 -6.92 19.79
CA ASP A 111 -0.90 -7.25 21.10
C ASP A 111 -1.97 -6.26 21.60
N GLY A 112 -2.79 -5.75 20.66
CA GLY A 112 -3.88 -4.82 20.94
C GLY A 112 -3.45 -3.36 21.15
N VAL A 113 -2.18 -3.05 20.95
CA VAL A 113 -1.63 -1.68 21.01
C VAL A 113 -1.40 -1.17 19.58
N GLU A 114 -1.82 0.07 19.33
CA GLU A 114 -1.58 0.77 18.06
C GLU A 114 -0.22 1.49 18.08
N TYR A 115 0.55 1.33 17.01
CA TYR A 115 1.87 1.89 16.79
C TYR A 115 1.91 2.66 15.47
N LEU A 116 2.80 3.64 15.42
CA LEU A 116 3.07 4.46 14.23
C LEU A 116 4.10 3.82 13.31
N ASP A 117 4.77 2.77 13.76
CA ASP A 117 5.79 2.03 13.04
C ASP A 117 5.62 0.52 13.19
N ALA A 118 6.03 -0.22 12.16
CA ALA A 118 5.96 -1.67 12.06
C ALA A 118 6.90 -2.39 13.04
N ALA A 119 7.92 -1.69 13.55
CA ALA A 119 8.80 -2.22 14.59
C ALA A 119 8.18 -2.12 15.99
N HIS A 120 6.99 -1.54 16.11
CA HIS A 120 6.22 -1.38 17.35
C HIS A 120 7.00 -0.59 18.42
N THR A 121 7.71 0.46 17.98
CA THR A 121 8.58 1.26 18.87
C THR A 121 7.93 2.57 19.33
N MET A 122 6.93 3.07 18.60
CA MET A 122 6.23 4.33 18.89
C MET A 122 4.72 4.10 19.01
N PRO A 123 4.17 3.91 20.22
CA PRO A 123 2.74 3.81 20.43
C PRO A 123 2.00 5.07 19.97
N ARG A 124 0.89 4.91 19.27
CA ARG A 124 0.06 6.02 18.78
C ARG A 124 -0.45 6.91 19.92
N SER A 125 -0.71 6.34 21.10
CA SER A 125 -1.16 7.09 22.28
C SER A 125 -0.16 8.14 22.76
N GLU A 126 1.12 7.98 22.43
CA GLU A 126 2.19 8.90 22.81
C GLU A 126 2.38 10.05 21.81
N GLN A 127 1.66 10.03 20.69
CA GLN A 127 1.66 11.13 19.73
C GLN A 127 0.95 12.36 20.34
N PRO A 128 1.61 13.54 20.39
CA PRO A 128 0.99 14.72 20.97
C PRO A 128 -0.26 15.08 20.19
N GLN A 129 -1.43 14.99 20.83
CA GLN A 129 -2.66 15.47 20.21
C GLN A 129 -2.58 16.99 20.00
N PRO A 130 -3.03 17.51 18.85
CA PRO A 130 -3.13 18.95 18.67
C PRO A 130 -3.98 19.52 19.79
N SER A 131 -3.38 20.41 20.59
CA SER A 131 -4.08 21.09 21.67
C SER A 131 -5.36 21.72 21.11
N PRO A 132 -6.52 21.59 21.77
CA PRO A 132 -7.71 22.27 21.32
C PRO A 132 -7.41 23.77 21.30
N MET A 133 -7.39 24.36 20.10
CA MET A 133 -7.30 25.82 19.92
C MET A 133 -8.42 26.43 20.76
N LYS A 134 -8.05 27.10 21.85
CA LYS A 134 -8.98 27.95 22.59
C LYS A 134 -9.46 29.00 21.61
N LYS A 135 -10.75 28.95 21.26
CA LYS A 135 -11.41 30.08 20.61
C LYS A 135 -11.43 31.21 21.64
N GLU A 136 -10.67 32.27 21.36
CA GLU A 136 -10.80 33.56 22.05
C GLU A 136 -12.12 34.24 21.68
#